data_AF-A0A0M4DNB4-F1
#
_entry.id   AF-A0A0M4DNB4-F1
#
_cell.length_a   1.000
_cell.length_b   1.000
_cell.length_c   1.000
_cell.angle_alpha   90.00
_cell.angle_beta   90.00
_cell.angle_gamma   90.00
#
_symmetry.space_group_name_H-M   'P 1'
#
loop_
_entity.id
_entity.type
_entity.pdbx_description
1 polymer ?
#
loop_
_entity_poly.entity_id
_entity_poly.type
_entity_poly.pdbx_seq_one_letter_code
_entity_poly.pdbx_strand_id
1 'polypeptide(L)'
;MPALRATELREHAVRRRERTIVVTALAVSSVVVVLMAFGFWAFFLRVLSDPVSPGLVGMRIDGDTVTVKAGQCPQDRVRWVEVWDSDAERLIWRGDRPLTEEGRSGLLPLWDAKAYGTTSAAARPSELPKTLDVSIDHGPEYGVSEVFDIAKVRAAALPPGSYWTRDGVRTAEQLDGIPYCGGSSSGT
;
A
#
# COMPACT_ATOMS: atom_id res chain seq x y z
N MET A 1 -33.67 -51.21 -54.50
CA MET A 1 -32.35 -50.97 -53.86
C MET A 1 -31.57 -50.00 -54.75
N PRO A 2 -30.83 -48.97 -54.28
CA PRO A 2 -30.52 -48.51 -52.92
C PRO A 2 -30.65 -46.96 -52.75
N ALA A 3 -31.59 -46.45 -51.94
CA ALA A 3 -31.66 -45.02 -51.57
C ALA A 3 -31.33 -44.74 -50.09
N LEU A 4 -31.02 -45.80 -49.31
CA LEU A 4 -30.83 -45.72 -47.86
C LEU A 4 -29.44 -45.22 -47.42
N ARG A 5 -28.43 -45.20 -48.30
CA ARG A 5 -27.06 -44.80 -47.93
C ARG A 5 -26.84 -43.29 -47.85
N ALA A 6 -27.61 -42.48 -48.58
CA ALA A 6 -27.38 -41.04 -48.65
C ALA A 6 -27.93 -40.28 -47.42
N THR A 7 -29.05 -40.74 -46.86
CA THR A 7 -29.66 -40.17 -45.65
C THR A 7 -28.85 -40.51 -44.40
N GLU A 8 -28.38 -41.74 -44.27
CA GLU A 8 -27.52 -42.16 -43.15
C GLU A 8 -26.18 -41.42 -43.15
N LEU A 9 -25.54 -41.24 -44.31
CA LEU A 9 -24.30 -40.45 -44.42
C LEU A 9 -24.50 -38.97 -44.06
N ARG A 10 -25.67 -38.41 -44.35
CA ARG A 10 -26.01 -37.01 -44.02
C ARG A 10 -26.25 -36.85 -42.51
N GLU A 11 -26.96 -37.79 -41.88
CA GLU A 11 -27.15 -37.81 -40.43
C GLU A 11 -25.83 -37.99 -39.67
N HIS A 12 -24.94 -38.88 -40.13
CA HIS A 12 -23.61 -39.04 -39.54
C HIS A 12 -22.75 -37.78 -39.69
N ALA A 13 -22.82 -37.10 -40.83
CA ALA A 13 -22.08 -35.85 -41.05
C ALA A 13 -22.60 -34.69 -40.17
N VAL A 14 -23.93 -34.57 -40.01
CA VAL A 14 -24.56 -33.57 -39.13
C VAL A 14 -24.21 -33.83 -37.67
N ARG A 15 -24.36 -35.07 -37.20
CA ARG A 15 -24.07 -35.46 -35.82
C ARG A 15 -22.59 -35.32 -35.49
N ARG A 16 -21.67 -35.56 -36.44
CA ARG A 16 -20.23 -35.30 -36.28
C ARG A 16 -19.94 -33.81 -36.17
N ARG A 17 -20.61 -32.97 -36.96
CA ARG A 17 -20.43 -31.50 -36.95
C ARG A 17 -20.96 -30.88 -35.66
N GLU A 18 -22.12 -31.31 -35.18
CA GLU A 18 -22.66 -30.92 -33.87
C GLU A 18 -21.71 -31.33 -32.73
N ARG A 19 -21.19 -32.56 -32.76
CA ARG A 19 -20.24 -33.03 -31.75
C ARG A 19 -18.95 -32.21 -31.76
N THR A 20 -18.43 -31.84 -32.93
CA THR A 20 -17.25 -30.97 -33.03
C THR A 20 -17.53 -29.58 -32.49
N ILE A 21 -18.69 -28.98 -32.81
CA ILE A 21 -19.08 -27.64 -32.31
C ILE A 21 -19.23 -27.64 -30.79
N VAL A 22 -19.86 -28.68 -30.22
CA VAL A 22 -20.02 -28.81 -28.77
C VAL A 22 -18.68 -29.00 -28.08
N VAL A 23 -17.79 -29.82 -28.65
CA VAL A 23 -16.45 -30.07 -28.08
C VAL A 23 -15.58 -28.81 -28.16
N THR A 24 -15.60 -28.07 -29.26
CA THR A 24 -14.85 -26.81 -29.37
C THR A 24 -15.43 -25.74 -28.45
N ALA A 25 -16.75 -25.64 -28.32
CA ALA A 25 -17.39 -24.71 -27.39
C ALA A 25 -17.02 -25.03 -25.93
N LEU A 26 -17.04 -26.30 -25.52
CA LEU A 26 -16.62 -26.74 -24.18
C LEU A 26 -15.12 -26.50 -23.93
N ALA A 27 -14.26 -26.77 -24.92
CA ALA A 27 -12.82 -26.53 -24.80
C ALA A 27 -12.52 -25.02 -24.64
N VAL A 28 -13.16 -24.16 -25.45
CA VAL A 28 -13.01 -22.71 -25.35
C VAL A 28 -13.55 -22.20 -24.01
N SER A 29 -14.73 -22.65 -23.60
CA SER A 29 -15.31 -22.33 -22.28
C SER A 29 -14.36 -22.72 -21.14
N SER A 30 -13.77 -23.90 -21.20
CA SER A 30 -12.85 -24.39 -20.17
C SER A 30 -11.59 -23.53 -20.08
N VAL A 31 -11.02 -23.14 -21.23
CA VAL A 31 -9.86 -22.24 -21.28
C VAL A 31 -10.19 -20.87 -20.68
N VAL A 32 -11.36 -20.30 -21.00
CA VAL A 32 -11.79 -19.01 -20.46
C VAL A 32 -11.96 -19.06 -18.94
N VAL A 33 -12.58 -20.13 -18.40
CA VAL A 33 -12.75 -20.30 -16.96
C VAL A 33 -11.41 -20.42 -16.25
N VAL A 34 -10.45 -21.17 -16.80
CA VAL A 34 -9.10 -21.29 -16.23
C VAL A 34 -8.38 -19.94 -16.23
N LEU A 35 -8.47 -19.15 -17.32
CA LEU A 35 -7.86 -17.82 -17.38
C LEU A 35 -8.50 -16.84 -16.39
N MET A 36 -9.82 -16.87 -16.21
CA MET A 36 -10.50 -16.05 -15.21
C MET A 36 -10.12 -16.45 -13.79
N ALA A 37 -10.06 -17.75 -13.49
CA ALA A 37 -9.62 -18.25 -12.19
C ALA A 37 -8.18 -17.82 -11.88
N PHE A 38 -7.28 -17.90 -12.86
CA PHE A 38 -5.89 -17.49 -12.71
C PHE A 38 -5.76 -15.97 -12.53
N GLY A 39 -6.51 -15.18 -13.30
CA GLY A 39 -6.56 -13.73 -13.17
C GLY A 39 -7.11 -13.29 -11.81
N PHE A 40 -8.20 -13.91 -11.35
CA PHE A 40 -8.78 -13.68 -10.03
C PHE A 40 -7.80 -14.07 -8.92
N TRP A 41 -7.14 -15.22 -9.04
CA TRP A 41 -6.13 -15.66 -8.07
C TRP A 41 -4.93 -14.70 -7.99
N ALA A 42 -4.39 -14.27 -9.15
CA ALA A 42 -3.29 -13.30 -9.19
C ALA A 42 -3.69 -11.93 -8.62
N PHE A 43 -4.91 -11.46 -8.90
CA PHE A 43 -5.47 -10.25 -8.31
C PHE A 43 -5.65 -10.39 -6.79
N PHE A 44 -6.22 -11.51 -6.34
CA PHE A 44 -6.45 -11.80 -4.94
C PHE A 44 -5.13 -11.88 -4.16
N LEU A 45 -4.11 -12.55 -4.72
CA LEU A 45 -2.76 -12.56 -4.15
C LEU A 45 -2.17 -11.16 -4.07
N ARG A 46 -2.33 -10.31 -5.09
CA ARG A 46 -1.86 -8.91 -5.03
C ARG A 46 -2.56 -8.09 -3.95
N VAL A 47 -3.88 -8.19 -3.85
CA VAL A 47 -4.67 -7.45 -2.85
C VAL A 47 -4.35 -7.89 -1.41
N LEU A 48 -4.08 -9.18 -1.20
CA LEU A 48 -3.65 -9.68 0.11
C LEU A 48 -2.17 -9.40 0.41
N SER A 49 -1.31 -9.34 -0.61
CA SER A 49 0.13 -9.12 -0.42
C SER A 49 0.49 -7.64 -0.22
N ASP A 50 -0.33 -6.75 -0.76
CA ASP A 50 -0.20 -5.31 -0.57
C ASP A 50 -1.56 -4.79 -0.12
N PRO A 51 -1.93 -5.01 1.17
CA PRO A 51 -3.06 -4.29 1.70
C PRO A 51 -2.70 -2.82 1.53
N VAL A 52 -3.37 -2.16 0.58
CA VAL A 52 -3.27 -0.72 0.34
C VAL A 52 -3.75 -0.06 1.63
N SER A 53 -2.86 0.00 2.63
CA SER A 53 -3.11 0.67 3.89
C SER A 53 -3.39 2.12 3.49
N PRO A 54 -4.57 2.67 3.81
CA PRO A 54 -4.87 4.06 3.45
C PRO A 54 -3.67 4.93 3.82
N GLY A 55 -3.34 5.98 3.05
CA GLY A 55 -2.10 6.77 3.24
C GLY A 55 -1.99 7.38 4.64
N LEU A 56 -1.63 6.53 5.60
CA LEU A 56 -1.61 6.72 7.04
C LEU A 56 -0.36 7.49 7.45
N VAL A 57 0.57 7.66 6.52
CA VAL A 57 1.80 8.41 6.73
C VAL A 57 1.84 9.52 5.68
N GLY A 58 1.95 10.76 6.16
CA GLY A 58 2.15 11.94 5.34
C GLY A 58 3.56 12.49 5.52
N MET A 59 4.15 13.01 4.45
CA MET A 59 5.46 13.66 4.49
C MET A 59 5.35 15.14 4.11
N ARG A 60 6.16 15.96 4.77
CA ARG A 60 6.36 17.36 4.46
C ARG A 60 7.86 17.66 4.40
N ILE A 61 8.29 18.38 3.36
CA ILE A 61 9.67 18.83 3.19
C ILE A 61 9.66 20.35 3.06
N ASP A 62 10.17 21.04 4.09
CA ASP A 62 10.34 22.50 4.10
C ASP A 62 11.83 22.83 4.08
N GLY A 63 12.37 23.06 2.88
CA GLY A 63 13.81 23.27 2.68
C GLY A 63 14.60 22.04 3.11
N ASP A 64 15.21 22.15 4.29
CA ASP A 64 16.01 21.09 4.92
C ASP A 64 15.32 20.33 6.05
N THR A 65 14.12 20.77 6.44
CA THR A 65 13.34 20.07 7.45
C THR A 65 12.47 19.03 6.75
N VAL A 66 12.61 17.77 7.18
CA VAL A 66 11.73 16.69 6.74
C VAL A 66 10.92 16.25 7.94
N THR A 67 9.60 16.35 7.82
CA THR A 67 8.66 15.98 8.88
C THR A 67 7.70 14.95 8.36
N VAL A 68 7.43 13.94 9.17
CA VAL A 68 6.46 12.89 8.88
C VAL A 68 5.33 12.95 9.90
N LYS A 69 4.09 12.74 9.45
CA LYS A 69 2.93 12.58 10.31
C LYS A 69 2.33 11.19 10.09
N ALA A 70 2.38 10.35 11.13
CA ALA A 70 1.58 9.12 11.17
C ALA A 70 0.18 9.42 11.69
N GLY A 71 -0.85 8.88 11.04
CA GLY A 71 -2.21 8.81 11.54
C GLY A 71 -2.27 7.82 12.70
N GLN A 72 -2.84 8.27 13.82
CA GLN A 72 -2.82 7.51 15.08
C GLN A 72 -4.14 7.53 15.80
N CYS A 73 -4.37 6.47 16.58
CA CYS A 73 -5.39 6.50 17.61
C CYS A 73 -4.90 7.24 18.85
N PRO A 74 -5.80 7.88 19.62
CA PRO A 74 -5.42 8.67 20.80
C PRO A 74 -4.61 7.91 21.86
N GLN A 75 -4.76 6.59 21.93
CA GLN A 75 -4.03 5.71 22.84
C GLN A 75 -2.65 5.27 22.31
N ASP A 76 -2.41 5.38 21.01
CA ASP A 76 -1.18 4.90 20.39
C ASP A 76 -0.02 5.83 20.73
N ARG A 77 1.18 5.27 20.84
CA ARG A 77 2.39 6.04 21.13
C ARG A 77 3.53 5.53 20.27
N VAL A 78 4.15 6.41 19.49
CA VAL A 78 5.32 6.06 18.68
C VAL A 78 6.46 5.60 19.57
N ARG A 79 7.05 4.46 19.23
CA ARG A 79 8.26 3.94 19.87
C ARG A 79 9.50 4.32 19.09
N TRP A 80 9.46 4.23 17.76
CA TRP A 80 10.56 4.58 16.89
C TRP A 80 10.10 4.89 15.47
N VAL A 81 10.98 5.56 14.73
CA VAL A 81 10.88 5.80 13.30
C VAL A 81 12.19 5.41 12.62
N GLU A 82 12.08 4.73 11.49
CA GLU A 82 13.20 4.40 10.62
C GLU A 82 12.99 5.01 9.24
N VAL A 83 14.12 5.35 8.61
CA VAL A 83 14.19 5.91 7.29
C VAL A 83 15.18 5.09 6.48
N TRP A 84 14.69 4.53 5.39
CA TRP A 84 15.44 3.66 4.50
C TRP A 84 15.55 4.29 3.11
N ASP A 85 16.70 4.07 2.49
CA ASP A 85 16.87 4.17 1.04
C ASP A 85 16.13 2.98 0.42
N SER A 86 14.95 3.21 -0.17
CA SER A 86 14.12 2.10 -0.66
C SER A 86 14.78 1.43 -1.88
N ASP A 87 15.41 2.22 -2.76
CA ASP A 87 16.08 1.70 -3.95
C ASP A 87 17.32 0.85 -3.59
N ALA A 88 18.03 1.20 -2.52
CA ALA A 88 19.26 0.53 -2.08
C ALA A 88 19.07 -0.43 -0.89
N GLU A 89 17.83 -0.58 -0.39
CA GLU A 89 17.47 -1.36 0.81
C GLU A 89 18.40 -1.07 2.01
N ARG A 90 18.71 0.20 2.24
CA ARG A 90 19.72 0.62 3.22
C ARG A 90 19.14 1.55 4.27
N LEU A 91 19.30 1.21 5.54
CA LEU A 91 18.92 2.10 6.64
C LEU A 91 19.76 3.38 6.58
N ILE A 92 19.08 4.52 6.42
CA ILE A 92 19.70 5.83 6.43
C ILE A 92 19.73 6.38 7.84
N TRP A 93 18.62 6.26 8.57
CA TRP A 93 18.50 6.85 9.89
C TRP A 93 17.39 6.22 10.71
N ARG A 94 17.56 6.23 12.03
CA ARG A 94 16.57 5.81 13.02
C ARG A 94 16.52 6.82 14.16
N GLY A 95 15.30 7.14 14.58
CA GLY A 95 15.00 7.89 15.80
C GLY A 95 14.16 7.06 16.75
N ASP A 96 14.63 6.88 17.99
CA ASP A 96 13.97 6.09 19.01
C ASP A 96 13.46 6.96 20.15
N ARG A 97 12.31 6.58 20.70
CA ARG A 97 11.63 7.21 21.84
C ARG A 97 11.48 8.72 21.64
N PRO A 98 10.53 9.16 20.80
CA PRO A 98 10.19 10.58 20.68
C PRO A 98 9.95 11.22 22.05
N LEU A 99 10.57 12.37 22.28
CA LEU A 99 10.60 13.00 23.59
C LEU A 99 9.40 13.92 23.83
N THR A 100 8.89 14.54 22.76
CA THR A 100 7.74 15.46 22.79
C THR A 100 6.41 14.70 22.71
N GLU A 101 5.32 15.29 23.21
CA GLU A 101 4.00 14.66 23.12
C GLU A 101 3.51 14.61 21.67
N GLU A 102 3.84 15.62 20.87
CA GLU A 102 3.54 15.66 19.45
C GLU A 102 4.27 14.53 18.71
N GLY A 103 5.54 14.28 19.06
CA GLY A 103 6.33 13.19 18.50
C GLY A 103 5.80 11.82 18.89
N ARG A 104 5.39 11.66 20.14
CA ARG A 104 4.72 10.43 20.59
C ARG A 104 3.35 10.25 19.92
N SER A 105 2.67 11.34 19.56
CA SER A 105 1.41 11.37 18.80
C SER A 105 1.60 11.37 17.27
N GLY A 106 2.81 11.03 16.79
CA GLY A 106 3.06 10.76 15.39
C GLY A 106 3.58 11.91 14.54
N LEU A 107 3.82 13.10 15.12
CA LEU A 107 4.48 14.20 14.42
C LEU A 107 6.01 14.13 14.58
N LEU A 108 6.67 13.55 13.59
CA LEU A 108 8.05 13.09 13.68
C LEU A 108 8.98 13.94 12.80
N PRO A 109 9.73 14.89 13.37
CA PRO A 109 10.78 15.58 12.63
C PRO A 109 11.94 14.61 12.40
N LEU A 110 12.24 14.27 11.16
CA LEU A 110 13.32 13.33 10.83
C LEU A 110 14.68 14.02 10.95
N TRP A 111 15.70 13.29 11.42
CA TRP A 111 17.06 13.79 11.67
C TRP A 111 17.20 14.91 12.72
N ASP A 112 16.13 15.32 13.41
CA ASP A 112 16.24 16.20 14.58
C ASP A 112 16.60 15.39 15.82
N ALA A 113 17.91 15.25 16.09
CA ALA A 113 18.38 14.47 17.24
C ALA A 113 17.85 14.96 18.60
N LYS A 114 17.40 16.22 18.72
CA LYS A 114 16.85 16.74 19.97
C LYS A 114 15.43 16.25 20.24
N ALA A 115 14.71 15.80 19.21
CA ALA A 115 13.35 15.30 19.32
C ALA A 115 13.28 13.83 19.82
N TYR A 116 14.41 13.12 19.88
CA TYR A 116 14.46 11.69 20.20
C TYR A 116 15.40 11.38 21.36
N GLY A 117 15.10 10.31 22.10
CA GLY A 117 15.95 9.85 23.18
C GLY A 117 17.28 9.27 22.68
N THR A 118 17.26 8.62 21.51
CA THR A 118 18.45 8.11 20.82
C THR A 118 18.24 8.17 19.32
N THR A 119 19.31 8.39 18.56
CA THR A 119 19.30 8.33 17.10
C THR A 119 20.49 7.55 16.58
N SER A 120 20.35 6.92 15.41
CA SER A 120 21.51 6.35 14.71
C SER A 120 22.37 7.47 14.11
N ALA A 121 23.70 7.32 14.17
CA ALA A 121 24.69 8.38 13.94
C ALA A 121 24.82 8.94 12.51
N ALA A 122 23.98 8.55 11.56
CA ALA A 122 23.97 9.17 10.25
C ALA A 122 23.29 10.55 10.33
N ALA A 123 24.08 11.61 10.18
CA ALA A 123 23.53 12.93 9.87
C ALA A 123 22.68 12.83 8.59
N ARG A 124 21.72 13.76 8.43
CA ARG A 124 20.91 13.80 7.22
C ARG A 124 21.83 13.84 5.98
N PRO A 125 21.60 12.98 4.98
CA PRO A 125 22.32 13.08 3.71
C PRO A 125 22.19 14.48 3.10
N SER A 126 23.27 14.99 2.52
CA SER A 126 23.25 16.28 1.80
C SER A 126 22.23 16.31 0.68
N GLU A 127 21.99 15.14 0.06
CA GLU A 127 20.92 14.91 -0.89
C GLU A 127 20.10 13.70 -0.44
N LEU A 128 18.78 13.84 -0.42
CA LEU A 128 17.90 12.71 -0.11
C LEU A 128 17.88 11.74 -1.29
N PRO A 129 17.78 10.42 -1.06
CA PRO A 129 17.53 9.46 -2.13
C PRO A 129 16.26 9.78 -2.90
N LYS A 130 16.11 9.18 -4.09
CA LYS A 130 14.91 9.35 -4.91
C LYS A 130 13.65 8.87 -4.20
N THR A 131 13.77 7.74 -3.51
CA THR A 131 12.71 7.09 -2.76
C THR A 131 13.14 6.94 -1.30
N LEU A 132 12.29 7.39 -0.38
CA LEU A 132 12.46 7.13 1.05
C LEU A 132 11.35 6.21 1.53
N ASP A 133 11.71 5.08 2.13
CA ASP A 133 10.75 4.28 2.90
C ASP A 133 10.84 4.70 4.37
N VAL A 134 9.70 5.06 4.94
CA VAL A 134 9.59 5.48 6.33
C VAL A 134 8.72 4.49 7.08
N SER A 135 9.33 3.80 8.04
CA SER A 135 8.65 2.85 8.92
C SER A 135 8.50 3.42 10.32
N ILE A 136 7.32 3.29 10.91
CA ILE A 136 6.97 3.85 12.22
C ILE A 136 6.31 2.76 13.06
N ASP A 137 6.87 2.51 14.23
CA ASP A 137 6.36 1.52 15.18
C ASP A 137 5.61 2.19 16.33
N HIS A 138 4.44 1.66 16.65
CA HIS A 138 3.61 2.09 17.78
C HIS A 138 3.58 1.04 18.90
N GLY A 139 4.18 -0.13 18.71
CA GLY A 139 4.13 -1.23 19.68
C GLY A 139 3.83 -2.59 19.04
N PRO A 140 3.68 -3.65 19.86
CA PRO A 140 3.62 -5.04 19.40
C PRO A 140 2.43 -5.38 18.48
N GLU A 141 1.45 -4.48 18.36
CA GLU A 141 0.22 -4.72 17.60
C GLU A 141 0.14 -3.87 16.31
N TYR A 142 0.94 -2.81 16.17
CA TYR A 142 0.75 -1.85 15.07
C TYR A 142 2.04 -1.10 14.68
N GLY A 143 2.35 -1.17 13.39
CA GLY A 143 3.35 -0.36 12.72
C GLY A 143 2.87 0.02 11.32
N VAL A 144 3.33 1.16 10.81
CA VAL A 144 2.99 1.64 9.46
C VAL A 144 4.28 1.92 8.68
N SER A 145 4.26 1.66 7.38
CA SER A 145 5.33 2.04 6.46
C SER A 145 4.74 2.72 5.24
N GLU A 146 5.47 3.66 4.66
CA GLU A 146 5.10 4.29 3.39
C GLU A 146 6.36 4.69 2.61
N VAL A 147 6.29 4.52 1.29
CA VAL A 147 7.38 4.87 0.37
C VAL A 147 7.07 6.20 -0.32
N PHE A 148 7.99 7.15 -0.18
CA PHE A 148 7.86 8.51 -0.69
C PHE A 148 8.79 8.76 -1.87
N ASP A 149 8.22 9.21 -2.99
CA ASP A 149 8.97 9.83 -4.08
C ASP A 149 9.29 11.29 -3.70
N ILE A 150 10.57 11.56 -3.45
CA ILE A 150 11.02 12.86 -2.93
C ILE A 150 10.79 14.00 -3.92
N ALA A 151 10.84 13.73 -5.23
CA ALA A 151 10.55 14.74 -6.24
C ALA A 151 9.07 15.14 -6.19
N LYS A 152 8.16 14.17 -6.02
CA LYS A 152 6.72 14.46 -5.89
C LYS A 152 6.39 15.22 -4.61
N VAL A 153 6.98 14.83 -3.47
CA VAL A 153 6.76 15.54 -2.20
C VAL A 153 7.25 16.99 -2.30
N ARG A 154 8.42 17.24 -2.88
CA ARG A 154 8.96 18.60 -3.06
C ARG A 154 8.15 19.44 -4.06
N ALA A 155 7.59 18.82 -5.09
CA ALA A 155 6.77 19.51 -6.08
C ALA A 155 5.36 19.85 -5.56
N ALA A 156 4.94 19.27 -4.44
CA ALA A 156 3.62 19.51 -3.87
C ALA A 156 3.55 20.88 -3.19
N ALA A 157 2.55 21.69 -3.59
CA ALA A 157 2.20 22.89 -2.86
C ALA A 157 1.41 22.51 -1.60
N LEU A 158 2.09 22.42 -0.46
CA LEU A 158 1.48 22.03 0.82
C LEU A 158 1.11 23.25 1.66
N PRO A 159 -0.19 23.48 1.95
CA PRO A 159 -0.61 24.46 2.95
C PRO A 159 0.07 24.20 4.30
N PRO A 160 0.24 25.21 5.16
CA PRO A 160 0.78 25.01 6.50
C PRO A 160 0.00 23.94 7.27
N GLY A 161 0.71 23.02 7.95
CA GLY A 161 0.11 21.93 8.70
C GLY A 161 -0.42 20.76 7.84
N SER A 162 -0.24 20.81 6.52
CA SER A 162 -0.59 19.73 5.61
C SER A 162 0.64 18.93 5.16
N TYR A 163 0.37 17.68 4.81
CA TYR A 163 1.33 16.65 4.42
C TYR A 163 0.93 16.06 3.07
N TRP A 164 1.92 15.71 2.27
CA TRP A 164 1.72 14.93 1.06
C TRP A 164 1.50 13.47 1.44
N THR A 165 0.49 12.83 0.86
CA THR A 165 0.30 11.38 0.88
C THR A 165 0.07 10.88 -0.55
N ARG A 166 0.15 9.57 -0.76
CA ARG A 166 -0.18 8.95 -2.06
C ARG A 166 -1.62 9.20 -2.50
N ASP A 167 -2.53 9.45 -1.55
CA ASP A 167 -3.95 9.70 -1.76
C ASP A 167 -4.28 11.21 -1.85
N GLY A 168 -3.27 12.06 -1.83
CA GLY A 168 -3.39 13.52 -1.91
C GLY A 168 -2.96 14.24 -0.63
N VAL A 169 -3.14 15.56 -0.61
CA VAL A 169 -2.74 16.39 0.52
C VAL A 169 -3.71 16.20 1.69
N ARG A 170 -3.19 15.99 2.90
CA ARG A 170 -3.97 15.80 4.13
C ARG A 170 -3.44 16.66 5.28
N THR A 171 -4.30 17.09 6.19
CA THR A 171 -3.87 17.68 7.48
C THR A 171 -3.53 16.60 8.49
N ALA A 172 -2.89 16.96 9.61
CA ALA A 172 -2.62 16.02 10.70
C ALA A 172 -3.89 15.37 11.24
N GLU A 173 -4.95 16.16 11.45
CA GLU A 173 -6.24 15.68 11.97
C GLU A 173 -6.93 14.73 11.00
N GLN A 174 -6.80 14.99 9.69
CA GLN A 174 -7.33 14.10 8.67
C GLN A 174 -6.59 12.76 8.67
N LEU A 175 -5.27 12.75 8.90
CA LEU A 175 -4.49 11.52 9.04
C LEU A 175 -4.90 10.74 10.29
N ASP A 176 -5.09 11.41 11.42
CA ASP A 176 -5.52 10.79 12.69
C ASP A 176 -6.96 10.24 12.62
N GLY A 177 -7.78 10.73 11.69
CA GLY A 177 -9.12 10.18 11.42
C GLY A 177 -9.15 8.94 10.53
N ILE A 178 -8.01 8.48 9.98
CA ILE A 178 -7.95 7.31 9.09
C ILE A 178 -7.96 5.98 9.86
N PRO A 179 -7.13 5.77 10.91
CA PRO A 179 -7.13 4.51 11.65
C PRO A 179 -8.50 4.20 12.26
N TYR A 180 -8.89 2.93 12.23
CA TYR A 180 -10.05 2.47 12.99
C TYR A 180 -9.65 2.23 14.45
N CYS A 181 -10.04 3.15 15.33
CA CYS A 181 -9.57 3.15 16.71
C CYS A 181 -10.40 2.31 17.71
N GLY A 182 -11.29 1.44 17.22
CA GLY A 182 -12.21 0.69 18.05
C GLY A 182 -13.23 1.62 18.70
N GLY A 183 -14.42 1.74 18.11
CA GLY A 183 -15.47 2.59 18.67
C GLY A 183 -15.86 2.14 20.08
N SER A 184 -15.82 3.05 21.05
CA SER A 184 -16.57 2.89 22.30
C SER A 184 -18.05 2.82 21.96
N SER A 185 -18.64 1.64 21.99
CA SER A 185 -20.09 1.50 22.14
C SER A 185 -20.46 2.03 23.53
N SER A 186 -20.63 3.34 23.63
CA SER A 186 -21.36 3.94 24.75
C SER A 186 -22.80 3.48 24.62
N GLY A 187 -23.14 2.45 25.41
CA GLY A 187 -24.51 2.00 25.60
C GLY A 187 -25.38 3.19 25.98
N THR A 188 -26.47 3.33 25.22
CA THR A 188 -27.57 4.25 25.47
C THR A 188 -28.35 3.80 26.70
#